data_AF-A0A4Q6BE46-F1
#
_entry.id   AF-A0A4Q6BE46-F1
#
_cell.length_a   1.000
_cell.length_b   1.000
_cell.length_c   1.000
_cell.angle_alpha   90.00
_cell.angle_beta   90.00
_cell.angle_gamma   90.00
#
_symmetry.space_group_name_H-M   'P 1'
#
loop_
_entity.id
_entity.type
_entity.pdbx_description
1 polymer ?
#
loop_
_entity_poly.entity_id
_entity_poly.type
_entity_poly.pdbx_seq_one_letter_code
_entity_poly.pdbx_strand_id
1 'polypeptide(L)'
;KIMWDKCGMARNAQGLREAIEEIRALRKEFWSDIRIPGKVNEFNPELDKANRIADFLELGELMCMDALQREESCGGHFREEHQTEEGEALRHDDQFMYVASWESKGENGWELHKEDLVYDVVKPSQRSYK
;
A
#
# COMPACT_ATOMS: atom_id res chain seq x y z
N LYS A 1 8.73 5.74 -9.30
CA LYS A 1 7.82 6.76 -9.86
C LYS A 1 6.41 6.45 -9.39
N ILE A 2 5.74 5.40 -9.89
CA ILE A 2 4.38 4.98 -9.48
C ILE A 2 4.09 5.16 -7.98
N MET A 3 4.81 4.45 -7.10
CA MET A 3 4.59 4.53 -5.64
C MET A 3 4.78 5.95 -5.07
N TRP A 4 5.81 6.67 -5.53
CA TRP A 4 6.10 8.02 -5.07
C TRP A 4 5.01 9.01 -5.50
N ASP A 5 4.57 8.89 -6.75
CA ASP A 5 3.65 9.84 -7.39
C ASP A 5 2.19 9.60 -6.98
N LYS A 6 1.80 8.35 -6.70
CA LYS A 6 0.39 7.95 -6.53
C LYS A 6 0.05 7.27 -5.20
N CYS A 7 1.04 6.74 -4.48
CA CYS A 7 0.87 6.11 -3.16
C CYS A 7 1.87 6.70 -2.13
N GLY A 8 2.20 7.99 -2.29
CA GLY A 8 3.16 8.72 -1.46
C GLY A 8 2.55 9.25 -0.17
N MET A 9 2.96 10.47 0.22
CA MET A 9 2.45 11.14 1.43
C MET A 9 0.96 11.47 1.30
N ALA A 10 0.58 12.13 0.21
CA ALA A 10 -0.82 12.40 -0.14
C ALA A 10 -1.28 11.38 -1.18
N ARG A 11 -2.54 10.96 -1.07
CA ARG A 11 -3.13 9.89 -1.87
C ARG A 11 -4.56 10.28 -2.23
N ASN A 12 -5.03 9.79 -3.36
CA ASN A 12 -6.45 9.84 -3.71
C ASN A 12 -6.85 8.54 -4.44
N ALA A 13 -8.13 8.21 -4.40
CA ALA A 13 -8.69 6.96 -4.88
C ALA A 13 -8.41 6.73 -6.37
N GLN A 14 -8.39 7.82 -7.17
CA GLN A 14 -8.08 7.73 -8.60
C GLN A 14 -6.62 7.32 -8.82
N GLY A 15 -5.67 8.05 -8.21
CA GLY A 15 -4.24 7.75 -8.30
C GLY A 15 -3.91 6.35 -7.79
N LEU A 16 -4.53 5.91 -6.70
CA LEU A 16 -4.33 4.56 -6.15
C LEU A 16 -4.81 3.46 -7.10
N ARG A 17 -5.99 3.62 -7.73
CA ARG A 17 -6.49 2.66 -8.74
C ARG A 17 -5.56 2.58 -9.94
N GLU A 18 -5.08 3.73 -10.43
CA GLU A 18 -4.12 3.76 -11.53
C GLU A 18 -2.78 3.11 -11.14
N ALA A 19 -2.29 3.36 -9.92
CA ALA A 19 -1.05 2.76 -9.43
C ALA A 19 -1.14 1.23 -9.39
N ILE A 20 -2.27 0.68 -8.94
CA ILE A 20 -2.50 -0.78 -8.92
C ILE A 20 -2.38 -1.36 -10.33
N GLU A 21 -3.04 -0.76 -11.31
CA GLU A 21 -3.00 -1.26 -12.69
C GLU A 21 -1.62 -1.09 -13.34
N GLU A 22 -0.94 0.04 -13.10
CA GLU A 22 0.42 0.26 -13.57
C GLU A 22 1.42 -0.74 -12.96
N ILE A 23 1.30 -1.05 -11.66
CA ILE A 23 2.15 -2.05 -10.99
C ILE A 23 1.87 -3.44 -11.55
N ARG A 24 0.61 -3.81 -11.77
CA ARG A 24 0.25 -5.10 -12.40
C ARG A 24 0.83 -5.24 -13.80
N ALA A 25 0.79 -4.17 -14.60
CA ALA A 25 1.42 -4.16 -15.92
C ALA A 25 2.94 -4.32 -15.80
N LEU A 26 3.57 -3.59 -14.88
CA LEU A 26 5.01 -3.68 -14.62
C LEU A 26 5.45 -5.06 -14.11
N ARG A 27 4.63 -5.73 -13.28
CA ARG A 27 4.85 -7.12 -12.85
C ARG A 27 4.86 -8.08 -14.03
N LYS A 28 3.93 -7.93 -14.97
CA LYS A 28 3.88 -8.76 -16.18
C LYS A 28 5.13 -8.57 -17.03
N GLU A 29 5.52 -7.32 -17.27
CA GLU A 29 6.75 -6.98 -18.03
C GLU A 29 8.00 -7.52 -17.32
N PHE A 30 8.08 -7.39 -16.00
CA PHE A 30 9.19 -7.93 -15.21
C PHE A 30 9.36 -9.43 -15.45
N TRP A 31 8.29 -10.23 -15.37
CA TRP A 31 8.39 -11.67 -15.57
C TRP A 31 8.61 -12.10 -17.01
N SER A 32 8.15 -11.32 -18.00
CA SER A 32 8.34 -11.66 -19.41
C SER A 32 9.72 -11.26 -19.93
N ASP A 33 10.25 -10.13 -19.47
CA ASP A 33 11.34 -9.43 -20.18
C ASP A 33 12.62 -9.30 -19.35
N ILE A 34 12.60 -9.60 -18.04
CA ILE A 34 13.79 -9.43 -17.20
C ILE A 34 14.98 -10.27 -17.70
N ARG A 35 16.13 -9.61 -17.80
CA ARG A 35 17.40 -10.25 -18.10
C ARG A 35 18.34 -10.15 -16.92
N ILE A 36 18.70 -11.30 -16.36
CA ILE A 36 19.65 -11.40 -15.26
C ILE A 36 21.00 -11.83 -15.84
N PRO A 37 22.03 -10.95 -15.84
CA PRO A 37 23.36 -11.32 -16.30
C PRO A 37 24.04 -12.27 -15.30
N GLY A 38 25.03 -13.04 -15.78
CA GLY A 38 25.75 -14.04 -14.98
C GLY A 38 25.51 -15.47 -15.48
N LYS A 39 26.10 -16.44 -14.77
CA LYS A 39 25.99 -17.88 -15.04
C LYS A 39 25.18 -18.59 -13.95
N VAL A 40 24.67 -19.78 -14.26
CA VAL A 40 23.76 -20.53 -13.37
C VAL A 40 24.43 -21.02 -12.07
N ASN A 41 25.73 -21.34 -12.12
CA ASN A 41 26.46 -21.95 -11.01
C ASN A 41 27.50 -21.01 -10.39
N GLU A 42 27.18 -19.72 -10.29
CA GLU A 42 28.02 -18.74 -9.62
C GLU A 42 27.20 -17.91 -8.64
N PHE A 43 27.89 -17.29 -7.67
CA PHE A 43 27.26 -16.31 -6.80
C PHE A 43 26.87 -15.08 -7.64
N ASN A 44 25.57 -14.78 -7.72
CA ASN A 44 25.03 -13.76 -8.59
C ASN A 44 24.22 -12.70 -7.81
N PRO A 45 24.83 -11.55 -7.46
CA PRO A 45 24.12 -10.43 -6.82
C PRO A 45 22.98 -9.84 -7.66
N GLU A 46 23.03 -9.94 -8.99
CA GLU A 46 21.96 -9.42 -9.86
C GLU A 46 20.70 -10.28 -9.78
N LEU A 47 20.85 -11.59 -9.53
CA LEU A 47 19.72 -12.47 -9.23
C LEU A 47 19.06 -12.12 -7.89
N ASP A 48 19.84 -11.82 -6.84
CA ASP A 48 19.30 -11.35 -5.55
C ASP A 48 18.53 -10.03 -5.72
N LYS A 49 19.09 -9.07 -6.45
CA LYS A 49 18.40 -7.80 -6.75
C LYS A 49 17.09 -8.03 -7.53
N ALA A 50 17.09 -8.92 -8.52
CA ALA A 50 15.88 -9.25 -9.28
C ALA A 50 14.78 -9.80 -8.35
N ASN A 51 15.12 -10.73 -7.46
CA ASN A 51 14.14 -11.27 -6.50
C ASN A 51 13.60 -10.18 -5.56
N ARG A 52 14.45 -9.27 -5.07
CA ARG A 52 13.99 -8.14 -4.25
C ARG A 52 13.05 -7.21 -5.01
N ILE A 53 13.31 -6.98 -6.29
CA ILE A 53 12.40 -6.20 -7.13
C ILE A 53 11.05 -6.92 -7.27
N ALA A 54 11.05 -8.25 -7.45
CA ALA A 54 9.81 -9.02 -7.49
C ALA A 54 8.99 -8.85 -6.20
N ASP A 55 9.65 -8.95 -5.03
CA ASP A 55 9.02 -8.73 -3.72
C ASP A 55 8.46 -7.29 -3.60
N PHE A 56 9.22 -6.29 -4.04
CA PHE A 56 8.79 -4.89 -3.98
C PHE A 56 7.61 -4.58 -4.90
N LEU A 57 7.51 -5.24 -6.04
CA LEU A 57 6.37 -5.06 -6.94
C LEU A 57 5.09 -5.63 -6.33
N GLU A 58 5.16 -6.81 -5.70
CA GLU A 58 4.02 -7.39 -4.98
C GLU A 58 3.62 -6.53 -3.78
N LEU A 59 4.59 -6.15 -2.95
CA LEU A 59 4.35 -5.30 -1.79
C LEU A 59 3.80 -3.93 -2.20
N GLY A 60 4.30 -3.33 -3.27
CA GLY A 60 3.84 -2.05 -3.77
C GLY A 60 2.38 -2.07 -4.22
N GLU A 61 1.96 -3.15 -4.91
CA GLU A 61 0.54 -3.35 -5.25
C GLU A 61 -0.31 -3.45 -3.98
N LEU A 62 0.11 -4.30 -3.03
CA LEU A 62 -0.63 -4.50 -1.78
C LEU A 62 -0.75 -3.21 -0.96
N MET A 63 0.31 -2.40 -0.91
CA MET A 63 0.28 -1.08 -0.27
C MET A 63 -0.75 -0.15 -0.92
N CYS A 64 -0.85 -0.15 -2.26
CA CYS A 64 -1.85 0.67 -2.96
C CYS A 64 -3.27 0.14 -2.70
N MET A 65 -3.45 -1.18 -2.66
CA MET A 65 -4.74 -1.81 -2.34
C MET A 65 -5.20 -1.50 -0.91
N ASP A 66 -4.31 -1.64 0.07
CA ASP A 66 -4.57 -1.28 1.46
C ASP A 66 -4.90 0.21 1.59
N ALA A 67 -4.11 1.06 0.92
CA ALA A 67 -4.34 2.50 0.93
C ALA A 67 -5.67 2.89 0.26
N LEU A 68 -6.11 2.15 -0.75
CA LEU A 68 -7.39 2.37 -1.41
C LEU A 68 -8.55 1.92 -0.53
N GLN A 69 -8.43 0.76 0.11
CA GLN A 69 -9.43 0.18 1.00
C GLN A 69 -9.69 1.04 2.25
N ARG A 70 -8.64 1.69 2.78
CA ARG A 70 -8.75 2.60 3.92
C ARG A 70 -9.16 4.00 3.44
N GLU A 71 -10.46 4.27 3.42
CA GLU A 71 -11.07 5.54 2.99
C GLU A 71 -11.21 6.53 4.17
N GLU A 72 -10.07 6.91 4.74
CA GLU A 72 -9.94 7.95 5.78
C GLU A 72 -8.55 8.61 5.70
N SER A 73 -8.30 9.65 6.50
CA SER A 73 -6.94 10.09 6.81
C SER A 73 -6.62 9.86 8.28
N CYS A 74 -5.57 9.10 8.56
CA CYS A 74 -5.13 8.78 9.91
C CYS A 74 -3.60 8.65 9.97
N GLY A 75 -2.95 9.51 10.79
CA GLY A 75 -1.49 9.49 10.95
C GLY A 75 -0.75 9.77 9.64
N GLY A 76 0.12 8.86 9.22
CA GLY A 76 0.87 8.96 7.96
C GLY A 76 0.11 8.50 6.71
N HIS A 77 -1.11 7.97 6.87
CA HIS A 77 -2.01 7.70 5.77
C HIS A 77 -2.89 8.94 5.55
N PHE A 78 -2.69 9.64 4.43
CA PHE A 78 -3.42 10.87 4.12
C PHE A 78 -4.12 10.75 2.76
N ARG A 79 -5.46 10.73 2.80
CA ARG A 79 -6.35 10.74 1.65
C ARG A 79 -6.88 12.16 1.46
N GLU A 80 -6.58 12.75 0.30
CA GLU A 80 -6.97 14.14 -0.01
C GLU A 80 -8.49 14.34 0.03
N GLU A 81 -9.26 13.26 -0.21
CA GLU A 81 -10.72 13.28 -0.13
C GLU A 81 -11.26 13.21 1.31
N HIS A 82 -10.39 12.91 2.28
CA HIS A 82 -10.72 12.71 3.69
C HIS A 82 -9.85 13.63 4.56
N GLN A 83 -10.03 14.93 4.38
CA GLN A 83 -9.42 15.95 5.20
C GLN A 83 -10.48 16.96 5.66
N THR A 84 -10.23 17.63 6.77
CA THR A 84 -11.08 18.74 7.24
C THR A 84 -10.99 19.93 6.27
N GLU A 85 -11.87 20.91 6.41
CA GLU A 85 -11.79 22.16 5.64
C GLU A 85 -10.46 22.91 5.84
N GLU A 86 -9.77 22.62 6.95
CA GLU A 86 -8.48 23.21 7.30
C GLU A 86 -7.28 22.37 6.80
N GLY A 87 -7.54 21.28 6.07
CA GLY A 87 -6.51 20.39 5.53
C GLY A 87 -5.91 19.41 6.54
N GLU A 88 -6.53 19.22 7.70
CA GLU A 88 -6.10 18.23 8.69
C GLU A 88 -6.68 16.85 8.39
N ALA A 89 -6.01 15.79 8.85
CA ALA A 89 -6.46 14.42 8.68
C ALA A 89 -7.86 14.21 9.31
N LEU A 90 -8.82 13.76 8.49
CA LEU A 90 -10.16 13.37 8.92
C LEU A 90 -10.23 11.85 9.08
N ARG A 91 -10.31 11.40 10.34
CA ARG A 91 -10.46 9.98 10.69
C ARG A 91 -11.92 9.56 10.61
N HIS A 92 -12.17 8.32 10.21
CA HIS A 92 -13.50 7.70 10.29
C HIS A 92 -13.46 6.50 11.24
N ASP A 93 -13.40 6.82 12.54
CA ASP A 93 -13.21 5.84 13.62
C ASP A 93 -14.33 4.80 13.71
N ASP A 94 -15.54 5.13 13.24
CA ASP A 94 -16.68 4.21 13.12
C ASP A 94 -16.43 3.08 12.10
N GLN A 95 -15.52 3.28 11.16
CA GLN A 95 -15.26 2.36 10.04
C GLN A 95 -13.86 1.73 10.09
N PHE A 96 -12.85 2.46 10.58
CA PHE A 96 -11.44 2.09 10.41
C PHE A 96 -10.64 1.89 11.70
N MET A 97 -11.32 1.80 12.85
CA MET A 97 -10.71 1.37 14.12
C MET A 97 -10.44 -0.14 14.16
N TYR A 98 -9.53 -0.60 13.31
CA TYR A 98 -9.06 -1.97 13.27
C TYR A 98 -7.60 -2.06 12.79
N VAL A 99 -6.95 -3.16 13.17
CA VAL A 99 -5.69 -3.62 12.56
C VAL A 99 -6.03 -4.45 11.33
N ALA A 100 -5.33 -4.18 10.22
CA ALA A 100 -5.47 -4.90 8.96
C ALA A 100 -4.39 -5.97 8.83
N SER A 101 -4.77 -7.16 8.39
CA SER A 101 -3.84 -8.20 7.94
C SER A 101 -4.31 -8.75 6.60
N TRP A 102 -3.43 -8.75 5.61
CA TRP A 102 -3.76 -9.22 4.26
C TRP A 102 -3.17 -10.61 4.03
N GLU A 103 -4.05 -11.58 3.77
CA GLU A 103 -3.68 -12.94 3.40
C GLU A 103 -3.56 -13.07 1.88
N SER A 104 -2.44 -13.61 1.40
CA SER A 104 -2.28 -13.96 -0.01
C SER A 104 -3.07 -15.23 -0.34
N LYS A 105 -3.92 -15.16 -1.36
CA LYS A 105 -4.66 -16.31 -1.93
C LYS A 105 -4.09 -16.78 -3.27
N GLY A 106 -2.89 -16.33 -3.62
CA GLY A 106 -2.27 -16.56 -4.93
C GLY A 106 -2.30 -15.30 -5.81
N GLU A 107 -2.12 -15.48 -7.13
CA GLU A 107 -1.91 -14.37 -8.05
C GLU A 107 -3.01 -13.30 -7.97
N ASN A 108 -2.64 -12.13 -7.46
CA ASN A 108 -3.50 -10.94 -7.29
C ASN A 108 -4.74 -11.17 -6.41
N GLY A 109 -4.78 -12.27 -5.65
CA GLY A 109 -5.84 -12.58 -4.71
C GLY A 109 -5.41 -12.20 -3.29
N TRP A 110 -6.15 -11.29 -2.67
CA TRP A 110 -5.89 -10.86 -1.30
C TRP A 110 -7.18 -10.90 -0.47
N GLU A 111 -7.11 -11.45 0.73
CA GLU A 111 -8.19 -11.42 1.70
C GLU A 111 -7.79 -10.52 2.88
N LEU A 112 -8.61 -9.52 3.19
CA LEU A 112 -8.40 -8.63 4.32
C LEU A 112 -9.05 -9.21 5.58
N HIS A 113 -8.21 -9.55 6.55
CA HIS A 113 -8.61 -9.84 7.92
C HIS A 113 -8.54 -8.57 8.76
N LYS A 114 -9.57 -8.32 9.56
CA LYS A 114 -9.70 -7.16 10.43
C LYS A 114 -9.79 -7.60 11.88
N GLU A 115 -9.02 -6.95 12.74
CA GLU A 115 -9.11 -7.10 14.19
C GLU A 115 -9.46 -5.74 14.81
N ASP A 116 -10.62 -5.67 15.46
CA ASP A 116 -11.13 -4.42 16.03
C ASP A 116 -10.25 -3.89 17.16
N LEU A 117 -10.04 -2.57 17.16
CA LEU A 117 -9.34 -1.88 18.24
C LEU A 117 -10.35 -1.36 19.26
N VAL A 118 -10.46 -2.07 20.39
CA VAL A 118 -11.37 -1.69 21.49
C VAL A 118 -10.57 -0.99 22.60
N TYR A 119 -10.96 0.26 22.91
CA TYR A 119 -10.31 1.04 23.95
C TYR A 119 -11.18 1.20 25.20
N ASP A 120 -10.76 0.58 26.30
CA ASP A 120 -11.47 0.62 27.58
C ASP A 120 -11.19 1.91 28.36
N VAL A 121 -9.93 2.30 28.45
CA VAL A 121 -9.47 3.37 29.35
C VAL A 121 -9.34 4.72 28.63
N VAL A 122 -8.74 4.73 27.44
CA VAL A 122 -8.48 5.96 26.68
C VAL A 122 -9.49 6.06 25.55
N LYS A 123 -10.24 7.15 25.47
CA LYS A 123 -11.14 7.39 24.33
C LYS A 123 -10.37 8.13 23.23
N PRO A 124 -10.26 7.58 22.01
CA PRO A 124 -9.63 8.27 20.90
C PRO A 124 -10.29 9.62 20.64
N SER A 125 -9.48 10.62 20.34
CA SER A 125 -9.93 11.91 19.86
C SER A 125 -9.20 12.24 18.56
N GLN A 126 -9.84 13.05 17.70
CA GLN A 126 -9.17 13.59 16.54
C GLN A 126 -8.03 14.51 16.98
N ARG A 127 -6.86 14.33 16.39
CA ARG A 127 -5.67 15.14 16.69
C ARG A 127 -5.69 16.37 15.78
N SER A 128 -5.58 17.55 16.38
CA SER A 128 -5.27 18.80 15.68
C SER A 128 -3.83 19.22 15.98
N TYR A 129 -3.15 19.82 15.00
CA TYR A 129 -1.79 20.34 15.15
C TYR A 129 -1.74 21.86 15.34
N LYS A 130 -2.92 22.48 15.47
CA LYS A 130 -3.06 23.88 15.91
C LYS A 130 -2.83 24.05 17.41
#